data_AF-A0A452SMY0-F1
#
_entry.id   AF-A0A452SMY0-F1
#
_cell.length_a   1.000
_cell.length_b   1.000
_cell.length_c   1.000
_cell.angle_alpha   90.00
_cell.angle_beta   90.00
_cell.angle_gamma   90.00
#
_symmetry.space_group_name_H-M   'P 1'
#
loop_
_entity.id
_entity.type
_entity.pdbx_description
1 polymer ?
#
loop_
_entity_poly.entity_id
_entity_poly.type
_entity_poly.pdbx_seq_one_letter_code
_entity_poly.pdbx_strand_id
1 'polypeptide(L)'
;MACSSRHLRELQGPLLPPKDLAMEDDDCLKEDVEEDEDLEFVDAEELCSGGVKAGTLPGRLRVVISDENTQEQCDVFGRFPVTGPWWRVKVQVKPMGSRSYQVQGFPSYFLQSDMSPPNQKQICSLFLKDCNFPSGYVNKFLEWVNAVSSYKNLNFENLRETLRTFQKATGRNGQKQSTQNEQEESLPENEMFPFISVMTALRFPKVMEFLPVLLPRHFKRLISSGSKEVLEDIEEMLGTHPWKLGFSKITYTELKLLQCEASWTSFCQCQSLLQLMSDLEKNALIIYSKLRHICRDQGHTCIEEADLTSKLSDHMSFQDAWQSLKFLKDIGVVTYEKGCIFLYDLYQAERGIASSICDLMTRPPWHLQVDVKRVLALIHTTKAENSRSDETLNGSQWDETSSENCVDVLDPQDGGDHVWNDGENEVNVEISAAQLDRGQVAALEMVCSNAVTVISGKGGCGKTTIVSHLFKHMEQLEEKEVKKACEDFEQDQNVPEEWLTFTEQSILKADKAIEVLLTAPTGKAAGLLREKTGFNAYTLCQVILDKIVLLN
;
A
#
# COMPACT_ATOMS: atom_id res chain seq x y z
N MET A 1 -22.21 1.30 14.25
CA MET A 1 -22.56 2.68 14.67
C MET A 1 -23.92 3.01 14.11
N ALA A 2 -24.87 3.40 14.97
CA ALA A 2 -26.22 3.77 14.56
C ALA A 2 -26.20 5.03 13.68
N CYS A 3 -26.94 4.98 12.57
CA CYS A 3 -27.11 6.07 11.61
C CYS A 3 -27.72 7.29 12.32
N SER A 4 -26.89 8.23 12.76
CA SER A 4 -27.35 9.55 13.17
C SER A 4 -27.71 10.32 11.90
N SER A 5 -28.94 10.11 11.43
CA SER A 5 -29.48 10.75 10.24
C SER A 5 -29.73 12.24 10.49
N ARG A 6 -28.68 13.06 10.42
CA ARG A 6 -28.86 14.42 9.91
C ARG A 6 -29.44 14.28 8.52
N HIS A 7 -30.58 14.92 8.24
CA HIS A 7 -31.38 14.68 7.04
C HIS A 7 -30.54 14.81 5.75
N LEU A 8 -30.14 13.65 5.21
CA LEU A 8 -29.49 13.57 3.91
C LEU A 8 -30.57 13.76 2.85
N ARG A 9 -30.33 14.67 1.91
CA ARG A 9 -31.18 14.86 0.73
C ARG A 9 -30.61 14.01 -0.40
N GLU A 10 -31.47 13.31 -1.13
CA GLU A 10 -31.09 12.66 -2.38
C GLU A 10 -31.28 13.66 -3.53
N LEU A 11 -30.24 13.87 -4.34
CA LEU A 11 -30.32 14.63 -5.58
C LEU A 11 -30.24 13.65 -6.76
N GLN A 12 -31.08 13.88 -7.77
CA GLN A 12 -31.05 13.11 -9.00
C GLN A 12 -31.23 14.03 -10.20
N GLY A 13 -30.33 13.98 -11.18
CA GLY A 13 -30.50 14.75 -12.40
C GLY A 13 -29.24 14.90 -13.26
N PRO A 14 -29.34 15.58 -14.40
CA PRO A 14 -28.22 15.77 -15.32
C PRO A 14 -27.14 16.67 -14.72
N LEU A 15 -25.88 16.33 -14.99
CA LEU A 15 -24.75 17.22 -14.77
C LEU A 15 -24.78 18.35 -15.80
N LEU A 16 -24.61 19.58 -15.33
CA LEU A 16 -24.49 20.73 -16.21
C LEU A 16 -23.02 21.00 -16.54
N PRO A 17 -22.72 21.53 -17.74
CA PRO A 17 -21.37 21.97 -18.09
C PRO A 17 -20.84 22.96 -17.03
N PRO A 18 -19.53 22.95 -16.75
CA PRO A 18 -18.92 23.97 -15.91
C PRO A 18 -19.26 25.33 -16.50
N LYS A 19 -19.98 26.16 -15.74
CA LYS A 19 -19.99 27.61 -15.99
C LYS A 19 -18.65 28.12 -15.48
N ASP A 20 -18.04 29.07 -16.16
CA ASP A 20 -16.85 29.80 -15.69
C ASP A 20 -17.21 30.54 -14.39
N LEU A 21 -17.30 29.80 -13.28
CA LEU A 21 -17.48 30.33 -11.95
C LEU A 21 -16.07 30.57 -11.42
N ALA A 22 -15.77 31.84 -11.16
CA ALA A 22 -14.56 32.23 -10.47
C ALA A 22 -14.42 31.36 -9.22
N MET A 23 -13.25 30.74 -9.05
CA MET A 23 -12.92 30.01 -7.83
C MET A 23 -12.80 31.05 -6.71
N GLU A 24 -13.91 31.37 -6.06
CA GLU A 24 -13.86 31.98 -4.74
C GLU A 24 -13.42 30.88 -3.77
N ASP A 25 -12.20 31.02 -3.26
CA ASP A 25 -11.69 30.24 -2.12
C ASP A 25 -12.64 30.47 -0.94
N ASP A 26 -13.58 29.55 -0.76
CA ASP A 26 -14.48 29.55 0.38
C ASP A 26 -13.87 28.65 1.47
N ASP A 27 -13.29 29.30 2.47
CA ASP A 27 -12.56 28.81 3.66
C ASP A 27 -13.39 27.90 4.60
N CYS A 28 -14.47 27.28 4.12
CA CYS A 28 -15.43 26.54 4.94
C CYS A 28 -15.35 25.00 4.76
N LEU A 29 -14.23 24.48 4.25
CA LEU A 29 -14.01 23.03 4.18
C LEU A 29 -13.61 22.49 5.56
N LYS A 30 -14.60 22.17 6.40
CA LYS A 30 -14.34 21.20 7.47
C LYS A 30 -13.95 19.88 6.82
N GLU A 31 -12.71 19.47 7.09
CA GLU A 31 -12.22 18.12 6.87
C GLU A 31 -13.13 17.16 7.63
N ASP A 32 -14.17 16.66 6.97
CA ASP A 32 -14.61 15.31 7.25
C ASP A 32 -13.39 14.45 6.86
N VAL A 33 -12.63 14.07 7.90
CA VAL A 33 -11.55 13.09 7.88
C VAL A 33 -12.20 11.79 7.44
N GLU A 34 -12.43 11.64 6.14
CA GLU A 34 -12.52 10.32 5.54
C GLU A 34 -11.13 9.76 5.75
N GLU A 35 -11.02 8.86 6.73
CA GLU A 35 -9.84 8.07 7.00
C GLU A 35 -9.27 7.65 5.65
N ASP A 36 -8.05 8.11 5.37
CA ASP A 36 -7.22 7.40 4.43
C ASP A 36 -7.15 5.99 5.00
N GLU A 37 -8.03 5.11 4.52
CA GLU A 37 -7.89 3.69 4.78
C GLU A 37 -6.52 3.34 4.19
N ASP A 38 -5.54 3.29 5.09
CA ASP A 38 -4.20 2.80 4.86
C ASP A 38 -4.32 1.52 4.04
N LEU A 39 -3.49 1.43 3.01
CA LEU A 39 -3.41 0.27 2.13
C LEU A 39 -3.31 -0.98 3.00
N GLU A 40 -4.28 -1.88 2.87
CA GLU A 40 -4.25 -3.15 3.59
C GLU A 40 -3.00 -3.93 3.24
N PHE A 41 -2.53 -4.75 4.17
CA PHE A 41 -1.48 -5.70 3.85
C PHE A 41 -1.94 -6.60 2.69
N VAL A 42 -1.18 -6.62 1.60
CA VAL A 42 -1.43 -7.48 0.44
C VAL A 42 -0.42 -8.60 0.48
N ASP A 43 -0.90 -9.83 0.28
CA ASP A 43 -0.02 -10.98 0.17
C ASP A 43 0.96 -10.78 -1.01
N ALA A 44 2.22 -11.19 -0.83
CA ALA A 44 3.24 -11.07 -1.86
C ALA A 44 2.87 -11.88 -3.12
N GLU A 45 2.23 -13.04 -2.98
CA GLU A 45 1.72 -13.83 -4.11
C GLU A 45 0.61 -13.07 -4.85
N GLU A 46 -0.29 -12.43 -4.11
CA GLU A 46 -1.37 -11.61 -4.66
C GLU A 46 -0.80 -10.41 -5.42
N LEU A 47 0.20 -9.72 -4.86
CA LEU A 47 0.92 -8.62 -5.51
C LEU A 47 1.64 -9.03 -6.80
N CYS A 48 2.19 -10.24 -6.84
CA CYS A 48 2.93 -10.77 -8.00
C CYS A 48 2.01 -11.40 -9.05
N SER A 49 0.74 -11.66 -8.73
CA SER A 49 -0.22 -12.31 -9.64
C SER A 49 -0.69 -11.44 -10.81
N GLY A 50 -0.28 -10.16 -10.88
CA GLY A 50 -0.68 -9.23 -11.93
C GLY A 50 -2.11 -8.69 -11.79
N GLY A 51 -2.74 -8.85 -10.62
CA GLY A 51 -4.09 -8.36 -10.35
C GLY A 51 -4.25 -6.84 -10.45
N VAL A 52 -5.49 -6.37 -10.66
CA VAL A 52 -5.78 -4.94 -10.80
C VAL A 52 -5.72 -4.26 -9.43
N LYS A 53 -4.73 -3.39 -9.23
CA LYS A 53 -4.55 -2.61 -8.00
C LYS A 53 -5.59 -1.49 -7.87
N ALA A 54 -5.94 -1.15 -6.64
CA ALA A 54 -6.73 0.04 -6.30
C ALA A 54 -6.07 1.33 -6.82
N GLY A 55 -6.85 2.21 -7.46
CA GLY A 55 -6.42 3.55 -7.86
C GLY A 55 -6.52 4.56 -6.73
N THR A 56 -6.19 5.82 -7.05
CA THR A 56 -6.44 6.94 -6.15
C THR A 56 -7.92 7.30 -6.18
N LEU A 57 -8.45 7.77 -5.04
CA LEU A 57 -9.79 8.34 -5.02
C LEU A 57 -9.87 9.56 -5.95
N PRO A 58 -11.02 9.80 -6.61
CA PRO A 58 -11.24 11.02 -7.36
C PRO A 58 -11.02 12.26 -6.49
N GLY A 59 -10.41 13.29 -7.08
CA GLY A 59 -10.34 14.61 -6.46
C GLY A 59 -11.72 15.18 -6.18
N ARG A 60 -11.81 16.03 -5.15
CA ARG A 60 -13.04 16.78 -4.86
C ARG A 60 -13.16 17.95 -5.83
N LEU A 61 -14.35 18.18 -6.35
CA LEU A 61 -14.65 19.25 -7.30
C LEU A 61 -16.10 19.72 -7.15
N ARG A 62 -16.40 20.93 -7.63
CA ARG A 62 -17.75 21.47 -7.69
C ARG A 62 -18.42 21.10 -9.01
N VAL A 63 -19.64 20.61 -8.94
CA VAL A 63 -20.52 20.38 -10.10
C VAL A 63 -21.87 21.04 -9.85
N VAL A 64 -22.60 21.32 -10.94
CA VAL A 64 -23.99 21.75 -10.85
C VAL A 64 -24.90 20.62 -11.29
N ILE A 65 -25.81 20.20 -10.41
CA ILE A 65 -26.82 19.18 -10.69
C ILE A 65 -28.16 19.88 -10.85
N SER A 66 -28.87 19.61 -11.94
CA SER A 66 -30.27 20.05 -12.10
C SER A 66 -31.19 19.00 -11.48
N ASP A 67 -31.62 19.19 -10.23
CA ASP A 67 -32.43 18.20 -9.52
C ASP A 67 -33.80 18.03 -10.21
N GLU A 68 -34.09 16.82 -10.68
CA GLU A 68 -35.33 16.48 -11.38
C GLU A 68 -36.53 16.56 -10.42
N ASN A 69 -36.32 16.35 -9.12
CA ASN A 69 -37.38 16.35 -8.13
C ASN A 69 -37.89 17.76 -7.81
N THR A 70 -36.99 18.75 -7.69
CA THR A 70 -37.36 20.14 -7.35
C THR A 70 -37.21 21.12 -8.49
N GLN A 71 -36.63 20.71 -9.62
CA GLN A 71 -36.28 21.55 -10.77
C GLN A 71 -35.28 22.67 -10.41
N GLU A 72 -34.53 22.52 -9.31
CA GLU A 72 -33.54 23.49 -8.86
C GLU A 72 -32.13 23.13 -9.36
N GLN A 73 -31.34 24.15 -9.71
CA GLN A 73 -29.90 23.99 -9.91
C GLN A 73 -29.19 24.03 -8.55
N CYS A 74 -28.56 22.92 -8.19
CA CYS A 74 -27.82 22.74 -6.94
C CYS A 74 -26.31 22.78 -7.22
N ASP A 75 -25.57 23.61 -6.49
CA ASP A 75 -24.11 23.57 -6.46
C ASP A 75 -23.68 22.47 -5.48
N VAL A 76 -22.89 21.52 -5.96
CA VAL A 76 -22.55 20.30 -5.23
C VAL A 76 -21.04 20.10 -5.24
N PHE A 77 -20.44 20.10 -4.04
CA PHE A 77 -19.03 19.80 -3.83
C PHE A 77 -18.84 18.35 -3.40
N GLY A 78 -18.01 17.59 -4.13
CA GLY A 78 -17.80 16.18 -3.84
C GLY A 78 -16.82 15.48 -4.78
N ARG A 79 -16.70 14.16 -4.63
CA ARG A 79 -15.84 13.32 -5.49
C ARG A 79 -16.65 12.81 -6.68
N PHE A 80 -16.38 13.34 -7.86
CA PHE A 80 -17.05 12.94 -9.11
C PHE A 80 -16.06 12.27 -10.06
N PRO A 81 -16.09 10.93 -10.20
CA PRO A 81 -15.24 10.23 -11.16
C PRO A 81 -15.38 10.72 -12.61
N VAL A 82 -16.60 11.02 -13.04
CA VAL A 82 -16.92 11.58 -14.37
C VAL A 82 -17.83 12.81 -14.22
N THR A 83 -17.63 13.79 -15.10
CA THR A 83 -18.26 15.12 -15.00
C THR A 83 -18.95 15.59 -16.29
N GLY A 84 -18.89 14.79 -17.36
CA GLY A 84 -19.48 15.15 -18.65
C GLY A 84 -20.99 15.42 -18.59
N PRO A 85 -21.53 16.37 -19.38
CA PRO A 85 -22.93 16.76 -19.35
C PRO A 85 -23.91 15.70 -19.88
N TRP A 86 -23.40 14.61 -20.47
CA TRP A 86 -24.19 13.45 -20.88
C TRP A 86 -24.46 12.46 -19.74
N TRP A 87 -23.97 12.73 -18.53
CA TRP A 87 -24.25 11.92 -17.35
C TRP A 87 -25.42 12.49 -16.57
N ARG A 88 -26.35 11.62 -16.18
CA ARG A 88 -27.31 11.84 -15.10
C ARG A 88 -26.73 11.18 -13.85
N VAL A 89 -26.76 11.88 -12.73
CA VAL A 89 -26.21 11.40 -11.46
C VAL A 89 -27.31 11.24 -10.41
N LYS A 90 -27.10 10.30 -9.51
CA LYS A 90 -27.87 10.13 -8.28
C LYS A 90 -26.90 10.12 -7.09
N VAL A 91 -27.12 10.99 -6.10
CA VAL A 91 -26.17 11.17 -4.99
C VAL A 91 -26.84 11.67 -3.72
N GLN A 92 -26.34 11.21 -2.56
CA GLN A 92 -26.76 11.73 -1.26
C GLN A 92 -25.94 12.96 -0.88
N VAL A 93 -26.61 14.00 -0.43
CA VAL A 93 -25.97 15.28 -0.08
C VAL A 93 -26.45 15.83 1.25
N LYS A 94 -25.57 16.64 1.84
CA LYS A 94 -25.82 17.41 3.06
C LYS A 94 -25.82 18.90 2.71
N PRO A 95 -26.84 19.67 3.14
CA PRO A 95 -26.90 21.09 2.85
C PRO A 95 -25.80 21.86 3.60
N MET A 96 -25.07 22.71 2.88
CA MET A 96 -24.05 23.64 3.40
C MET A 96 -24.49 25.11 3.29
N GLY A 97 -25.53 25.40 2.52
CA GLY A 97 -26.12 26.73 2.35
C GLY A 97 -27.48 26.65 1.65
N SER A 98 -27.97 27.76 1.13
CA SER A 98 -29.28 27.83 0.47
C SER A 98 -29.39 26.99 -0.81
N ARG A 99 -28.29 26.88 -1.58
CA ARG A 99 -28.19 26.06 -2.81
C ARG A 99 -26.84 25.34 -2.95
N SER A 100 -26.05 25.32 -1.87
CA SER A 100 -24.75 24.67 -1.81
C SER A 100 -24.85 23.40 -0.98
N TYR A 101 -24.34 22.31 -1.51
CA TYR A 101 -24.44 20.98 -0.93
C TYR A 101 -23.08 20.28 -0.95
N GLN A 102 -22.84 19.44 0.05
CA GLN A 102 -21.68 18.57 0.12
C GLN A 102 -22.12 17.11 -0.07
N VAL A 103 -21.45 16.40 -0.96
CA VAL A 103 -21.71 14.97 -1.19
C VAL A 103 -21.36 14.16 0.05
N GLN A 104 -22.15 13.12 0.32
CA GLN A 104 -21.85 12.06 1.28
C GLN A 104 -21.70 10.76 0.49
N GLY A 105 -20.49 10.20 0.46
CA GLY A 105 -20.18 9.02 -0.37
C GLY A 105 -19.84 9.36 -1.82
N PHE A 106 -20.27 8.51 -2.75
CA PHE A 106 -19.99 8.64 -4.19
C PHE A 106 -21.28 8.59 -5.01
N PRO A 107 -21.30 9.22 -6.20
CA PRO A 107 -22.48 9.25 -7.06
C PRO A 107 -22.64 7.97 -7.89
N SER A 108 -23.90 7.58 -8.12
CA SER A 108 -24.29 6.64 -9.18
C SER A 108 -24.46 7.38 -10.51
N TYR A 109 -24.11 6.74 -11.62
CA TYR A 109 -24.15 7.34 -12.96
C TYR A 109 -25.09 6.60 -13.91
N PHE A 110 -25.84 7.39 -14.69
CA PHE A 110 -26.73 6.92 -15.74
C PHE A 110 -26.44 7.71 -17.02
N LEU A 111 -26.29 7.01 -18.15
CA LEU A 111 -26.06 7.67 -19.43
C LEU A 111 -27.36 8.31 -19.95
N GLN A 112 -27.27 9.56 -20.41
CA GLN A 112 -28.34 10.20 -21.18
C GLN A 112 -28.26 9.74 -22.65
N SER A 113 -28.71 8.51 -22.92
CA SER A 113 -28.49 7.79 -24.18
C SER A 113 -29.04 8.51 -25.42
N ASP A 114 -30.17 9.22 -25.27
CA ASP A 114 -30.89 9.93 -26.34
C ASP A 114 -30.30 11.31 -26.67
N MET A 115 -29.29 11.76 -25.91
CA MET A 115 -28.73 13.11 -25.96
C MET A 115 -29.84 14.19 -25.95
N SER A 116 -30.96 13.94 -25.26
CA SER A 116 -32.32 14.53 -25.44
C SER A 116 -32.41 15.85 -26.24
N PRO A 117 -33.25 15.95 -27.29
CA PRO A 117 -33.58 17.22 -27.93
C PRO A 117 -34.09 18.25 -26.90
N PRO A 118 -33.71 19.54 -27.00
CA PRO A 118 -33.03 20.21 -28.11
C PRO A 118 -31.49 20.21 -28.04
N ASN A 119 -30.88 19.55 -27.05
CA ASN A 119 -29.45 19.73 -26.74
C ASN A 119 -28.51 18.73 -27.45
N GLN A 120 -29.03 17.84 -28.30
CA GLN A 120 -28.26 16.81 -29.03
C GLN A 120 -26.97 17.33 -29.68
N LYS A 121 -27.07 18.44 -30.43
CA LYS A 121 -25.91 19.06 -31.09
C LYS A 121 -24.87 19.54 -30.08
N GLN A 122 -25.31 20.14 -28.97
CA GLN A 122 -24.42 20.69 -27.94
C GLN A 122 -23.74 19.57 -27.16
N ILE A 123 -24.50 18.56 -26.73
CA ILE A 123 -23.98 17.39 -26.00
C ILE A 123 -22.98 16.63 -26.87
N CYS A 124 -23.31 16.36 -28.14
CA CYS A 124 -22.39 15.69 -29.06
C CYS A 124 -21.13 16.54 -29.30
N SER A 125 -21.25 17.86 -29.47
CA SER A 125 -20.10 18.75 -29.62
C SER A 125 -19.17 18.72 -28.41
N LEU A 126 -19.73 18.80 -27.19
CA LEU A 126 -18.96 18.73 -25.95
C LEU A 126 -18.31 17.36 -25.78
N PHE A 127 -19.05 16.29 -26.04
CA PHE A 127 -18.53 14.92 -25.97
C PHE A 127 -17.34 14.68 -26.91
N LEU A 128 -17.46 15.09 -28.19
CA LEU A 128 -16.37 14.91 -29.14
C LEU A 128 -15.16 15.79 -28.79
N LYS A 129 -15.36 16.99 -28.24
CA LYS A 129 -14.28 17.83 -27.74
C LYS A 129 -13.55 17.18 -26.55
N ASP A 130 -14.29 16.63 -25.59
CA ASP A 130 -13.72 15.92 -24.45
C ASP A 130 -13.02 14.61 -24.86
N CYS A 131 -13.47 14.01 -25.97
CA CYS A 131 -12.77 12.93 -26.65
C CYS A 131 -11.59 13.44 -27.51
N ASN A 132 -11.07 14.66 -27.29
CA ASN A 132 -9.95 15.28 -28.01
C ASN A 132 -10.06 15.30 -29.55
N PHE A 133 -11.27 15.29 -30.13
CA PHE A 133 -11.41 15.50 -31.56
C PHE A 133 -11.15 16.99 -31.92
N PRO A 134 -10.41 17.29 -33.00
CA PRO A 134 -10.16 18.66 -33.43
C PRO A 134 -11.47 19.42 -33.67
N SER A 135 -11.56 20.67 -33.21
CA SER A 135 -12.77 21.50 -33.36
C SER A 135 -13.25 21.62 -34.81
N GLY A 136 -12.32 21.72 -35.76
CA GLY A 136 -12.63 21.72 -37.20
C GLY A 136 -13.25 20.41 -37.70
N TYR A 137 -12.85 19.27 -37.13
CA TYR A 137 -13.44 17.96 -37.44
C TYR A 137 -14.85 17.86 -36.85
N VAL A 138 -15.02 18.26 -35.58
CA VAL A 138 -16.32 18.26 -34.90
C VAL A 138 -17.34 19.12 -35.65
N ASN A 139 -16.96 20.31 -36.09
CA ASN A 139 -17.86 21.19 -36.86
C ASN A 139 -18.28 20.55 -38.18
N LYS A 140 -17.34 20.01 -38.97
CA LYS A 140 -17.65 19.32 -40.24
C LYS A 140 -18.55 18.10 -40.03
N PHE A 141 -18.31 17.33 -38.98
CA PHE A 141 -19.15 16.19 -38.62
C PHE A 141 -20.58 16.64 -38.29
N LEU A 142 -20.74 17.65 -37.43
CA LEU A 142 -22.06 18.14 -37.03
C LEU A 142 -22.82 18.76 -38.22
N GLU A 143 -22.15 19.45 -39.14
CA GLU A 143 -22.77 19.96 -40.38
C GLU A 143 -23.25 18.82 -41.28
N TRP A 144 -22.44 17.76 -41.44
CA TRP A 144 -22.81 16.58 -42.20
C TRP A 144 -24.01 15.84 -41.60
N VAL A 145 -24.03 15.62 -40.28
CA VAL A 145 -25.17 14.99 -39.59
C VAL A 145 -26.45 15.81 -39.78
N ASN A 146 -26.36 17.13 -39.69
CA ASN A 146 -27.51 18.01 -39.93
C ASN A 146 -28.05 17.85 -41.37
N ALA A 147 -27.16 17.75 -42.35
CA ALA A 147 -27.52 17.59 -43.76
C ALA A 147 -28.15 16.22 -44.07
N VAL A 148 -27.69 15.15 -43.42
CA VAL A 148 -28.14 13.77 -43.71
C VAL A 148 -29.40 13.39 -42.94
N SER A 149 -29.49 13.73 -41.64
CA SER A 149 -30.55 13.21 -40.77
C SER A 149 -31.20 14.27 -39.87
N SER A 150 -30.77 15.54 -39.96
CA SER A 150 -31.23 16.62 -39.10
C SER A 150 -31.19 16.24 -37.61
N TYR A 151 -30.15 15.52 -37.20
CA TYR A 151 -29.91 14.99 -35.85
C TYR A 151 -30.94 13.99 -35.30
N LYS A 152 -32.04 13.69 -36.01
CA LYS A 152 -33.12 12.83 -35.51
C LYS A 152 -32.65 11.45 -35.07
N ASN A 153 -31.62 10.94 -35.72
CA ASN A 153 -31.08 9.62 -35.44
C ASN A 153 -29.81 9.67 -34.59
N LEU A 154 -29.23 10.83 -34.24
CA LEU A 154 -27.94 10.86 -33.55
C LEU A 154 -28.11 10.58 -32.06
N ASN A 155 -27.53 9.47 -31.58
CA ASN A 155 -27.50 9.12 -30.16
C ASN A 155 -26.18 8.41 -29.80
N PHE A 156 -25.95 8.07 -28.53
CA PHE A 156 -24.70 7.42 -28.14
C PHE A 156 -24.55 5.98 -28.67
N GLU A 157 -25.67 5.27 -28.88
CA GLU A 157 -25.69 3.90 -29.39
C GLU A 157 -25.13 3.81 -30.82
N ASN A 158 -25.49 4.77 -31.68
CA ASN A 158 -25.08 4.79 -33.08
C ASN A 158 -24.01 5.83 -33.41
N LEU A 159 -23.50 6.58 -32.42
CA LEU A 159 -22.45 7.57 -32.63
C LEU A 159 -21.22 6.96 -33.29
N ARG A 160 -20.80 5.77 -32.85
CA ARG A 160 -19.66 5.04 -33.40
C ARG A 160 -19.84 4.73 -34.89
N GLU A 161 -21.00 4.20 -35.26
CA GLU A 161 -21.32 3.88 -36.65
C GLU A 161 -21.48 5.14 -37.52
N THR A 162 -22.04 6.21 -36.94
CA THR A 162 -22.23 7.49 -37.60
C THR A 162 -20.88 8.17 -37.89
N LEU A 163 -19.93 8.11 -36.94
CA LEU A 163 -18.55 8.58 -37.14
C LEU A 163 -17.83 7.78 -38.24
N ARG A 164 -17.95 6.45 -38.25
CA ARG A 164 -17.43 5.58 -39.33
C ARG A 164 -18.01 5.96 -40.69
N THR A 165 -19.31 6.21 -40.75
CA THR A 165 -19.99 6.56 -42.00
C THR A 165 -19.55 7.94 -42.50
N PHE A 166 -19.40 8.91 -41.61
CA PHE A 166 -18.87 10.23 -41.93
C PHE A 166 -17.46 10.18 -42.52
N GLN A 167 -16.57 9.38 -41.93
CA GLN A 167 -15.20 9.20 -42.44
C GLN A 167 -15.19 8.58 -43.84
N LYS A 168 -16.01 7.53 -44.07
CA LYS A 168 -16.15 6.93 -45.40
C LYS A 168 -16.70 7.94 -46.43
N ALA A 169 -17.62 8.81 -46.03
CA ALA A 169 -18.20 9.82 -46.90
C ALA A 169 -17.23 10.98 -47.22
N THR A 170 -16.38 11.37 -46.25
CA THR A 170 -15.39 12.44 -46.43
C THR A 170 -14.11 11.96 -47.11
N GLY A 171 -13.68 10.72 -46.88
CA GLY A 171 -12.54 10.09 -47.56
C GLY A 171 -12.75 9.86 -49.06
N ARG A 172 -14.00 9.65 -49.52
CA ARG A 172 -14.31 9.51 -50.95
C ARG A 172 -14.15 10.79 -51.78
N ASN A 173 -14.06 11.96 -51.13
CA ASN A 173 -13.97 13.25 -51.82
C ASN A 173 -12.52 13.75 -52.00
N GLY A 174 -11.51 13.00 -51.53
CA GLY A 174 -10.10 13.31 -51.71
C GLY A 174 -9.30 12.07 -52.08
N GLN A 175 -8.71 12.08 -53.28
CA GLN A 175 -7.77 11.09 -53.84
C GLN A 175 -8.35 9.71 -54.23
N LYS A 176 -8.50 9.52 -55.55
CA LYS A 176 -8.16 8.25 -56.19
C LYS A 176 -6.68 7.96 -55.95
N GLN A 177 -6.33 7.04 -55.05
CA GLN A 177 -5.18 6.16 -55.23
C GLN A 177 -5.13 5.02 -54.20
N SER A 178 -4.81 3.83 -54.72
CA SER A 178 -4.30 2.63 -54.05
C SER A 178 -5.28 1.74 -53.29
N THR A 179 -5.77 0.73 -54.01
CA THR A 179 -6.09 -0.60 -53.49
C THR A 179 -4.97 -1.15 -52.62
N GLN A 180 -5.14 -1.15 -51.30
CA GLN A 180 -4.43 -2.06 -50.40
C GLN A 180 -5.31 -2.34 -49.17
N ASN A 181 -5.70 -3.61 -49.05
CA ASN A 181 -6.18 -4.36 -47.89
C ASN A 181 -7.35 -3.80 -47.06
N GLU A 182 -8.44 -4.58 -47.08
CA GLU A 182 -9.50 -4.67 -46.07
C GLU A 182 -8.93 -5.11 -44.70
N GLN A 183 -8.04 -4.32 -44.11
CA GLN A 183 -7.83 -4.32 -42.66
C GLN A 183 -8.57 -3.10 -42.13
N GLU A 184 -9.39 -3.32 -41.11
CA GLU A 184 -10.15 -2.30 -40.40
C GLU A 184 -9.30 -1.04 -40.19
N GLU A 185 -9.55 0.02 -40.98
CA GLU A 185 -9.01 1.35 -40.71
C GLU A 185 -9.56 1.77 -39.35
N SER A 186 -8.75 1.57 -38.32
CA SER A 186 -9.03 1.99 -36.96
C SER A 186 -9.24 3.50 -37.00
N LEU A 187 -10.45 3.94 -36.61
CA LEU A 187 -10.60 5.29 -36.09
C LEU A 187 -9.50 5.56 -35.05
N PRO A 188 -9.23 6.82 -34.68
CA PRO A 188 -8.55 7.14 -33.42
C PRO A 188 -9.26 6.58 -32.16
N GLU A 189 -10.24 5.69 -32.32
CA GLU A 189 -11.00 4.97 -31.33
C GLU A 189 -10.11 3.96 -30.62
N ASN A 190 -9.76 4.26 -29.37
CA ASN A 190 -10.24 3.45 -28.23
C ASN A 190 -9.64 3.87 -26.89
N GLU A 191 -8.69 4.82 -26.85
CA GLU A 191 -7.96 5.07 -25.60
C GLU A 191 -8.46 6.28 -24.79
N MET A 192 -9.35 7.11 -25.33
CA MET A 192 -9.88 8.26 -24.59
C MET A 192 -10.93 7.84 -23.56
N PHE A 193 -10.67 8.16 -22.29
CA PHE A 193 -11.54 7.82 -21.16
C PHE A 193 -13.02 8.26 -21.31
N PRO A 194 -13.35 9.47 -21.81
CA PRO A 194 -14.75 9.86 -22.04
C PRO A 194 -15.47 8.93 -23.03
N PHE A 195 -14.78 8.51 -24.09
CA PHE A 195 -15.32 7.58 -25.06
C PHE A 195 -15.50 6.18 -24.45
N ILE A 196 -14.47 5.66 -23.77
CA ILE A 196 -14.54 4.36 -23.10
C ILE A 196 -15.68 4.34 -22.08
N SER A 197 -15.78 5.34 -21.22
CA SER A 197 -16.82 5.38 -20.17
C SER A 197 -18.24 5.38 -20.74
N VAL A 198 -18.50 6.10 -21.83
CA VAL A 198 -19.81 6.08 -22.50
C VAL A 198 -20.09 4.73 -23.15
N MET A 199 -19.10 4.14 -23.84
CA MET A 199 -19.26 2.81 -24.44
C MET A 199 -19.49 1.73 -23.38
N THR A 200 -18.79 1.83 -22.24
CA THR A 200 -19.00 0.98 -21.06
C THR A 200 -20.40 1.16 -20.51
N ALA A 201 -20.90 2.39 -20.36
CA ALA A 201 -22.24 2.64 -19.83
C ALA A 201 -23.37 2.05 -20.70
N LEU A 202 -23.19 2.04 -22.01
CA LEU A 202 -24.15 1.43 -22.93
C LEU A 202 -24.21 -0.10 -22.78
N ARG A 203 -23.08 -0.74 -22.48
CA ARG A 203 -22.97 -2.20 -22.39
C ARG A 203 -23.20 -2.73 -20.97
N PHE A 204 -22.78 -1.97 -19.97
CA PHE A 204 -22.73 -2.34 -18.55
C PHE A 204 -23.34 -1.23 -17.68
N PRO A 205 -24.67 -1.05 -17.73
CA PRO A 205 -25.35 0.02 -17.00
C PRO A 205 -25.23 -0.16 -15.48
N LYS A 206 -25.28 -1.38 -14.94
CA LYS A 206 -25.17 -1.61 -13.49
C LYS A 206 -23.77 -1.30 -12.97
N VAL A 207 -22.74 -1.58 -13.76
CA VAL A 207 -21.37 -1.15 -13.46
C VAL A 207 -21.33 0.36 -13.24
N MET A 208 -21.92 1.16 -14.13
CA MET A 208 -21.92 2.62 -13.99
C MET A 208 -22.79 3.13 -12.84
N GLU A 209 -23.87 2.41 -12.53
CA GLU A 209 -24.76 2.75 -11.41
C GLU A 209 -24.12 2.46 -10.05
N PHE A 210 -23.53 1.27 -9.87
CA PHE A 210 -23.14 0.78 -8.54
C PHE A 210 -21.63 0.79 -8.29
N LEU A 211 -20.80 0.50 -9.28
CA LEU A 211 -19.34 0.39 -9.08
C LEU A 211 -18.69 1.68 -8.54
N PRO A 212 -19.06 2.90 -8.98
CA PRO A 212 -18.47 4.11 -8.39
C PRO A 212 -18.84 4.33 -6.92
N VAL A 213 -19.96 3.74 -6.45
CA VAL A 213 -20.38 3.77 -5.05
C VAL A 213 -19.71 2.68 -4.22
N LEU A 214 -19.67 1.46 -4.76
CA LEU A 214 -19.14 0.29 -4.06
C LEU A 214 -17.62 0.28 -4.03
N LEU A 215 -16.96 0.58 -5.15
CA LEU A 215 -15.52 0.41 -5.37
C LEU A 215 -14.89 1.67 -6.01
N PRO A 216 -14.97 2.84 -5.33
CA PRO A 216 -14.58 4.13 -5.91
C PRO A 216 -13.11 4.22 -6.32
N ARG A 217 -12.22 3.50 -5.62
CA ARG A 217 -10.78 3.45 -5.94
C ARG A 217 -10.50 2.63 -7.22
N HIS A 218 -11.31 1.62 -7.51
CA HIS A 218 -11.10 0.72 -8.66
C HIS A 218 -11.86 1.19 -9.90
N PHE A 219 -12.96 1.93 -9.74
CA PHE A 219 -13.85 2.36 -10.83
C PHE A 219 -13.12 2.88 -12.08
N LYS A 220 -12.27 3.91 -11.94
CA LYS A 220 -11.56 4.48 -13.11
C LYS A 220 -10.61 3.48 -13.74
N ARG A 221 -9.87 2.70 -12.95
CA ARG A 221 -8.91 1.71 -13.45
C ARG A 221 -9.62 0.58 -14.20
N LEU A 222 -10.75 0.10 -13.67
CA LEU A 222 -11.54 -0.96 -14.31
C LEU A 222 -12.07 -0.50 -15.67
N ILE A 223 -12.65 0.69 -15.74
CA ILE A 223 -13.13 1.24 -17.01
C ILE A 223 -11.97 1.45 -17.99
N SER A 224 -10.86 2.05 -17.55
CA SER A 224 -9.70 2.31 -18.42
C SER A 224 -8.97 1.04 -18.84
N SER A 225 -9.03 -0.04 -18.07
CA SER A 225 -8.32 -1.29 -18.38
C SER A 225 -8.81 -1.95 -19.68
N GLY A 226 -10.05 -1.64 -20.09
CA GLY A 226 -10.66 -2.25 -21.26
C GLY A 226 -10.91 -3.76 -21.13
N SER A 227 -10.71 -4.36 -19.94
CA SER A 227 -11.00 -5.77 -19.72
C SER A 227 -12.50 -6.01 -19.73
N LYS A 228 -13.00 -6.41 -20.90
CA LYS A 228 -14.42 -6.61 -21.12
C LYS A 228 -14.97 -7.79 -20.32
N GLU A 229 -14.15 -8.82 -20.13
CA GLU A 229 -14.48 -10.02 -19.35
C GLU A 229 -14.75 -9.66 -17.90
N VAL A 230 -13.83 -8.92 -17.26
CA VAL A 230 -14.00 -8.49 -15.86
C VAL A 230 -15.23 -7.59 -15.69
N LEU A 231 -15.52 -6.72 -16.65
CA LEU A 231 -16.72 -5.87 -16.61
C LEU A 231 -18.02 -6.68 -16.82
N GLU A 232 -17.99 -7.73 -17.65
CA GLU A 232 -19.09 -8.68 -17.83
C GLU A 232 -19.38 -9.43 -16.54
N ASP A 233 -18.34 -9.96 -15.90
CA ASP A 233 -18.47 -10.67 -14.63
C ASP A 233 -19.01 -9.76 -13.52
N ILE A 234 -18.53 -8.51 -13.43
CA ILE A 234 -19.04 -7.53 -12.46
C ILE A 234 -20.51 -7.18 -12.74
N GLU A 235 -20.89 -6.93 -14.00
CA GLU A 235 -22.28 -6.64 -14.38
C GLU A 235 -23.22 -7.79 -14.01
N GLU A 236 -22.78 -9.04 -14.22
CA GLU A 236 -23.50 -10.24 -13.82
C GLU A 236 -23.61 -10.36 -12.30
N MET A 237 -22.50 -10.17 -11.56
CA MET A 237 -22.47 -10.21 -10.10
C MET A 237 -23.40 -9.16 -9.48
N LEU A 238 -23.39 -7.92 -9.98
CA LEU A 238 -24.29 -6.86 -9.55
C LEU A 238 -25.77 -7.20 -9.83
N GLY A 239 -26.04 -8.03 -10.84
CA GLY A 239 -27.38 -8.48 -11.18
C GLY A 239 -27.89 -9.70 -10.43
N THR A 240 -27.01 -10.51 -9.86
CA THR A 240 -27.35 -11.83 -9.32
C THR A 240 -26.93 -12.01 -7.87
N HIS A 241 -25.66 -11.75 -7.54
CA HIS A 241 -25.05 -12.03 -6.24
C HIS A 241 -24.16 -10.84 -5.79
N PRO A 242 -24.73 -9.64 -5.58
CA PRO A 242 -23.94 -8.43 -5.33
C PRO A 242 -23.11 -8.49 -4.04
N TRP A 243 -23.50 -9.34 -3.08
CA TRP A 243 -22.79 -9.52 -1.81
C TRP A 243 -21.36 -10.03 -1.99
N LYS A 244 -21.05 -10.71 -3.10
CA LYS A 244 -19.70 -11.21 -3.39
C LYS A 244 -18.65 -10.09 -3.45
N LEU A 245 -19.06 -8.89 -3.88
CA LEU A 245 -18.18 -7.72 -3.92
C LEU A 245 -17.78 -7.21 -2.54
N GLY A 246 -18.46 -7.66 -1.47
CA GLY A 246 -18.15 -7.28 -0.09
C GLY A 246 -17.10 -8.14 0.60
N PHE A 247 -16.46 -9.07 -0.13
CA PHE A 247 -15.42 -9.95 0.42
C PHE A 247 -14.17 -9.89 -0.46
N SER A 248 -13.08 -9.33 0.07
CA SER A 248 -11.79 -9.17 -0.64
C SER A 248 -11.26 -10.48 -1.25
N LYS A 249 -11.38 -11.59 -0.51
CA LYS A 249 -10.96 -12.90 -0.99
C LYS A 249 -11.74 -13.38 -2.22
N ILE A 250 -13.04 -13.08 -2.28
CA ILE A 250 -13.90 -13.50 -3.41
C ILE A 250 -13.60 -12.63 -4.62
N THR A 251 -13.50 -11.30 -4.44
CA THR A 251 -13.15 -10.38 -5.54
C THR A 251 -11.76 -10.67 -6.10
N TYR A 252 -10.80 -11.07 -5.27
CA TYR A 252 -9.51 -11.53 -5.77
C TYR A 252 -9.61 -12.85 -6.53
N THR A 253 -10.31 -13.84 -5.98
CA THR A 253 -10.39 -15.18 -6.58
C THR A 253 -11.15 -15.18 -7.91
N GLU A 254 -12.30 -14.49 -7.97
CA GLU A 254 -13.18 -14.46 -9.14
C GLU A 254 -12.79 -13.37 -10.15
N LEU A 255 -12.36 -12.18 -9.70
CA LEU A 255 -12.15 -11.02 -10.58
C LEU A 255 -10.68 -10.55 -10.68
N LYS A 256 -9.75 -11.17 -9.92
CA LYS A 256 -8.33 -10.75 -9.84
C LYS A 256 -8.15 -9.28 -9.44
N LEU A 257 -9.04 -8.77 -8.58
CA LEU A 257 -8.97 -7.41 -8.06
C LEU A 257 -8.28 -7.39 -6.71
N LEU A 258 -7.18 -6.65 -6.61
CA LEU A 258 -6.38 -6.55 -5.39
C LEU A 258 -6.99 -5.54 -4.42
N GLN A 259 -7.06 -5.88 -3.13
CA GLN A 259 -7.60 -5.02 -2.07
C GLN A 259 -8.99 -4.45 -2.41
N CYS A 260 -9.83 -5.25 -3.06
CA CYS A 260 -11.09 -4.78 -3.63
C CYS A 260 -12.26 -5.28 -2.78
N GLU A 261 -12.89 -4.40 -2.04
CA GLU A 261 -13.99 -4.76 -1.16
C GLU A 261 -14.98 -3.61 -1.05
N ALA A 262 -16.26 -3.93 -1.22
CA ALA A 262 -17.36 -3.01 -0.99
C ALA A 262 -17.77 -3.05 0.49
N SER A 263 -17.73 -1.90 1.14
CA SER A 263 -18.13 -1.79 2.54
C SER A 263 -19.65 -1.99 2.73
N TRP A 264 -20.05 -2.42 3.92
CA TRP A 264 -21.49 -2.51 4.27
C TRP A 264 -22.21 -1.16 4.14
N THR A 265 -21.53 -0.05 4.47
CA THR A 265 -22.09 1.29 4.32
C THR A 265 -22.31 1.68 2.87
N SER A 266 -21.41 1.29 1.95
CA SER A 266 -21.61 1.45 0.50
C SER A 266 -22.82 0.66 0.01
N PHE A 267 -23.00 -0.59 0.45
CA PHE A 267 -24.20 -1.36 0.09
C PHE A 267 -25.49 -0.73 0.62
N CYS A 268 -25.48 -0.14 1.81
CA CYS A 268 -26.63 0.60 2.36
C CYS A 268 -27.03 1.82 1.51
N GLN A 269 -26.13 2.39 0.71
CA GLN A 269 -26.46 3.46 -0.22
C GLN A 269 -27.17 2.94 -1.48
N CYS A 270 -27.01 1.64 -1.79
CA CYS A 270 -27.56 0.97 -2.96
C CYS A 270 -28.74 0.06 -2.58
N GLN A 271 -29.90 0.66 -2.25
CA GLN A 271 -31.08 -0.08 -1.78
C GLN A 271 -31.54 -1.20 -2.74
N SER A 272 -31.40 -0.99 -4.05
CA SER A 272 -31.73 -1.99 -5.08
C SER A 272 -30.87 -3.25 -4.98
N LEU A 273 -29.58 -3.12 -4.63
CA LEU A 273 -28.70 -4.27 -4.43
C LEU A 273 -29.04 -5.03 -3.14
N LEU A 274 -29.42 -4.32 -2.08
CA LEU A 274 -29.83 -4.96 -0.83
C LEU A 274 -31.07 -5.84 -1.00
N GLN A 275 -31.96 -5.50 -1.92
CA GLN A 275 -33.15 -6.30 -2.23
C GLN A 275 -32.82 -7.62 -2.94
N LEU A 276 -31.67 -7.70 -3.61
CA LEU A 276 -31.18 -8.92 -4.25
C LEU A 276 -30.50 -9.89 -3.26
N MET A 277 -30.16 -9.42 -2.07
CA MET A 277 -29.50 -10.22 -1.04
C MET A 277 -30.50 -10.82 -0.06
N SER A 278 -30.27 -12.07 0.32
CA SER A 278 -30.90 -12.71 1.47
C SER A 278 -30.42 -12.10 2.78
N ASP A 279 -31.18 -12.28 3.86
CA ASP A 279 -30.79 -11.77 5.18
C ASP A 279 -29.54 -12.49 5.71
N LEU A 280 -29.33 -13.75 5.32
CA LEU A 280 -28.11 -14.51 5.63
C LEU A 280 -26.87 -13.83 5.03
N GLU A 281 -26.93 -13.37 3.78
CA GLU A 281 -25.81 -12.68 3.11
C GLU A 281 -25.57 -11.28 3.70
N LYS A 282 -26.64 -10.53 4.01
CA LYS A 282 -26.52 -9.23 4.69
C LYS A 282 -25.86 -9.37 6.06
N ASN A 283 -26.31 -10.35 6.85
CA ASN A 283 -25.74 -10.64 8.15
C ASN A 283 -24.27 -11.08 8.03
N ALA A 284 -23.92 -11.85 7.01
CA ALA A 284 -22.53 -12.23 6.72
C ALA A 284 -21.63 -11.02 6.44
N LEU A 285 -22.10 -10.05 5.64
CA LEU A 285 -21.37 -8.79 5.39
C LEU A 285 -21.19 -7.96 6.68
N ILE A 286 -22.20 -7.89 7.53
CA ILE A 286 -22.13 -7.17 8.81
C ILE A 286 -21.12 -7.85 9.75
N ILE A 287 -21.18 -9.18 9.89
CA ILE A 287 -20.24 -9.96 10.71
C ILE A 287 -18.82 -9.74 10.23
N TYR A 288 -18.59 -9.86 8.92
CA TYR A 288 -17.27 -9.72 8.33
C TYR A 288 -16.72 -8.30 8.50
N SER A 289 -17.54 -7.26 8.28
CA SER A 289 -17.18 -5.86 8.55
C SER A 289 -16.80 -5.66 10.02
N LYS A 290 -17.55 -6.24 10.96
CA LYS A 290 -17.26 -6.15 12.38
C LYS A 290 -15.97 -6.88 12.76
N LEU A 291 -15.75 -8.07 12.20
CA LEU A 291 -14.54 -8.86 12.41
C LEU A 291 -13.31 -8.10 11.89
N ARG A 292 -13.38 -7.55 10.68
CA ARG A 292 -12.30 -6.74 10.08
C ARG A 292 -11.98 -5.50 10.91
N HIS A 293 -13.00 -4.78 11.40
CA HIS A 293 -12.82 -3.65 12.32
C HIS A 293 -12.12 -4.06 13.62
N ILE A 294 -12.48 -5.20 14.20
CA ILE A 294 -11.81 -5.73 15.40
C ILE A 294 -10.34 -6.08 15.10
N CYS A 295 -10.08 -6.73 13.97
CA CYS A 295 -8.71 -7.10 13.60
C CYS A 295 -7.84 -5.88 13.30
N ARG A 296 -8.34 -4.92 12.53
CA ARG A 296 -7.62 -3.72 12.09
C ARG A 296 -7.42 -2.72 13.22
N ASP A 297 -8.49 -2.38 13.93
CA ASP A 297 -8.47 -1.23 14.84
C ASP A 297 -8.05 -1.63 16.26
N GLN A 298 -8.23 -2.90 16.63
CA GLN A 298 -7.85 -3.40 17.96
C GLN A 298 -6.61 -4.30 17.90
N GLY A 299 -6.12 -4.65 16.71
CA GLY A 299 -4.91 -5.46 16.52
C GLY A 299 -5.09 -6.95 16.85
N HIS A 300 -6.31 -7.45 16.88
CA HIS A 300 -6.59 -8.87 17.15
C HIS A 300 -6.40 -9.74 15.88
N THR A 301 -5.72 -10.88 16.00
CA THR A 301 -5.65 -11.86 14.89
C THR A 301 -6.92 -12.72 14.80
N CYS A 302 -7.56 -12.97 15.95
CA CYS A 302 -8.80 -13.73 16.06
C CYS A 302 -9.67 -13.23 17.20
N ILE A 303 -10.93 -13.69 17.21
CA ILE A 303 -11.89 -13.40 18.27
C ILE A 303 -12.64 -14.68 18.64
N GLU A 304 -12.92 -14.85 19.93
CA GLU A 304 -13.81 -15.92 20.38
C GLU A 304 -15.22 -15.73 19.84
N GLU A 305 -15.87 -16.83 19.47
CA GLU A 305 -17.20 -16.78 18.87
C GLU A 305 -18.25 -16.13 19.80
N ALA A 306 -18.17 -16.40 21.11
CA ALA A 306 -19.07 -15.82 22.10
C ALA A 306 -18.91 -14.28 22.18
N ASP A 307 -17.68 -13.78 22.10
CA ASP A 307 -17.40 -12.35 22.13
C ASP A 307 -17.86 -11.65 20.85
N LEU A 308 -17.66 -12.28 19.69
CA LEU A 308 -18.11 -11.74 18.42
C LEU A 308 -19.63 -11.65 18.35
N THR A 309 -20.33 -12.74 18.72
CA THR A 309 -21.79 -12.79 18.72
C THR A 309 -22.40 -11.82 19.74
N SER A 310 -21.79 -11.68 20.92
CA SER A 310 -22.17 -10.67 21.92
C SER A 310 -22.08 -9.25 21.35
N LYS A 311 -20.97 -8.91 20.67
CA LYS A 311 -20.77 -7.60 20.02
C LYS A 311 -21.72 -7.32 18.84
N LEU A 312 -22.42 -8.32 18.33
CA LEU A 312 -23.35 -8.24 17.20
C LEU A 312 -24.82 -8.33 17.61
N SER A 313 -25.10 -8.48 18.90
CA SER A 313 -26.45 -8.65 19.44
C SER A 313 -27.40 -7.48 19.13
N ASP A 314 -26.87 -6.27 18.94
CA ASP A 314 -27.65 -5.10 18.51
C ASP A 314 -28.11 -5.16 17.05
N HIS A 315 -27.47 -6.00 16.23
CA HIS A 315 -27.66 -6.05 14.78
C HIS A 315 -28.42 -7.30 14.33
N MET A 316 -28.25 -8.43 15.00
CA MET A 316 -28.86 -9.71 14.60
C MET A 316 -29.03 -10.67 15.78
N SER A 317 -29.88 -11.67 15.60
CA SER A 317 -30.05 -12.72 16.60
C SER A 317 -28.83 -13.65 16.66
N PHE A 318 -28.64 -14.33 17.78
CA PHE A 318 -27.57 -15.33 17.93
C PHE A 318 -27.66 -16.44 16.87
N GLN A 319 -28.88 -16.87 16.52
CA GLN A 319 -29.10 -17.91 15.53
C GLN A 319 -28.71 -17.45 14.12
N ASP A 320 -29.07 -16.22 13.75
CA ASP A 320 -28.70 -15.64 12.46
C ASP A 320 -27.19 -15.44 12.36
N ALA A 321 -26.57 -14.97 13.45
CA ALA A 321 -25.12 -14.81 13.53
C ALA A 321 -24.41 -16.15 13.27
N TRP A 322 -24.85 -17.23 13.92
CA TRP A 322 -24.30 -18.58 13.72
C TRP A 322 -24.49 -19.10 12.29
N GLN A 323 -25.67 -18.91 11.69
CA GLN A 323 -25.92 -19.34 10.31
C GLN A 323 -25.05 -18.60 9.30
N SER A 324 -24.94 -17.28 9.43
CA SER A 324 -24.08 -16.46 8.56
C SER A 324 -22.59 -16.74 8.78
N LEU A 325 -22.19 -17.03 10.01
CA LEU A 325 -20.84 -17.46 10.36
C LEU A 325 -20.46 -18.81 9.71
N LYS A 326 -21.38 -19.77 9.74
CA LYS A 326 -21.23 -21.03 8.99
C LYS A 326 -21.11 -20.78 7.49
N PHE A 327 -21.96 -19.91 6.94
CA PHE A 327 -21.88 -19.54 5.52
C PHE A 327 -20.53 -18.92 5.17
N LEU A 328 -20.01 -17.99 5.97
CA LEU A 328 -18.69 -17.37 5.78
C LEU A 328 -17.55 -18.41 5.78
N LYS A 329 -17.67 -19.46 6.58
CA LYS A 329 -16.74 -20.59 6.59
C LYS A 329 -16.83 -21.40 5.31
N ASP A 330 -18.04 -21.70 4.86
CA ASP A 330 -18.30 -22.54 3.68
C ASP A 330 -17.80 -21.86 2.39
N ILE A 331 -17.90 -20.53 2.29
CA ILE A 331 -17.32 -19.73 1.19
C ILE A 331 -15.81 -19.46 1.37
N GLY A 332 -15.21 -19.89 2.48
CA GLY A 332 -13.78 -19.78 2.74
C GLY A 332 -13.28 -18.40 3.13
N VAL A 333 -14.14 -17.48 3.55
CA VAL A 333 -13.76 -16.12 4.00
C VAL A 333 -13.25 -16.13 5.45
N VAL A 334 -13.81 -17.00 6.30
CA VAL A 334 -13.36 -17.18 7.70
C VAL A 334 -12.97 -18.62 8.00
N THR A 335 -12.23 -18.83 9.08
CA THR A 335 -11.87 -20.17 9.57
C THR A 335 -12.05 -20.25 11.08
N TYR A 336 -12.34 -21.47 11.55
CA TYR A 336 -12.59 -21.79 12.94
C TYR A 336 -11.48 -22.67 13.48
N GLU A 337 -10.84 -22.22 14.54
CA GLU A 337 -9.90 -23.05 15.27
C GLU A 337 -9.97 -22.76 16.77
N LYS A 338 -10.06 -23.83 17.57
CA LYS A 338 -10.05 -23.78 19.04
C LYS A 338 -11.10 -22.83 19.66
N GLY A 339 -12.25 -22.65 19.01
CA GLY A 339 -13.31 -21.74 19.46
C GLY A 339 -13.13 -20.27 19.05
N CYS A 340 -12.05 -19.97 18.34
CA CYS A 340 -11.77 -18.67 17.78
C CYS A 340 -12.10 -18.62 16.29
N ILE A 341 -12.56 -17.46 15.85
CA ILE A 341 -12.87 -17.11 14.46
C ILE A 341 -11.75 -16.24 13.94
N PHE A 342 -11.24 -16.62 12.78
CA PHE A 342 -10.17 -15.92 12.07
C PHE A 342 -10.67 -15.46 10.71
N LEU A 343 -10.22 -14.29 10.27
CA LEU A 343 -10.16 -14.01 8.84
C LEU A 343 -9.20 -15.01 8.20
N TYR A 344 -9.58 -15.58 7.06
CA TYR A 344 -8.81 -16.67 6.45
C TYR A 344 -7.35 -16.26 6.20
N ASP A 345 -7.12 -15.05 5.69
CA ASP A 345 -5.78 -14.59 5.32
C ASP A 345 -4.89 -14.38 6.55
N LEU A 346 -5.46 -13.85 7.65
CA LEU A 346 -4.75 -13.72 8.93
C LEU A 346 -4.40 -15.09 9.53
N TYR A 347 -5.30 -16.06 9.41
CA TYR A 347 -5.03 -17.43 9.84
C TYR A 347 -3.92 -18.08 9.01
N GLN A 348 -3.93 -17.91 7.68
CA GLN A 348 -2.84 -18.40 6.83
C GLN A 348 -1.51 -17.72 7.16
N ALA A 349 -1.52 -16.41 7.40
CA ALA A 349 -0.33 -15.67 7.81
C ALA A 349 0.22 -16.21 9.15
N GLU A 350 -0.63 -16.40 10.16
CA GLU A 350 -0.21 -16.96 11.46
C GLU A 350 0.35 -18.38 11.32
N ARG A 351 -0.30 -19.23 10.52
CA ARG A 351 0.20 -20.59 10.22
C ARG A 351 1.51 -20.57 9.45
N GLY A 352 1.65 -19.69 8.48
CA GLY A 352 2.87 -19.50 7.70
C GLY A 352 4.04 -19.05 8.57
N ILE A 353 3.80 -18.10 9.48
CA ILE A 353 4.79 -17.65 10.48
C ILE A 353 5.18 -18.82 11.39
N ALA A 354 4.21 -19.54 11.94
CA ALA A 354 4.47 -20.69 12.82
C ALA A 354 5.25 -21.80 12.11
N SER A 355 4.87 -22.14 10.87
CA SER A 355 5.59 -23.12 10.05
C SER A 355 7.02 -22.68 9.78
N SER A 356 7.22 -21.42 9.37
CA SER A 356 8.54 -20.87 9.08
C SER A 356 9.45 -20.89 10.31
N ILE A 357 8.92 -20.55 11.49
CA ILE A 357 9.68 -20.64 12.75
C ILE A 357 10.03 -22.10 13.07
N CYS A 358 9.08 -23.03 12.95
CA CYS A 358 9.33 -24.45 13.16
C CYS A 358 10.41 -24.99 12.20
N ASP A 359 10.33 -24.62 10.92
CA ASP A 359 11.31 -25.02 9.91
C ASP A 359 12.70 -24.46 10.24
N LEU A 360 12.78 -23.19 10.68
CA LEU A 360 14.05 -22.58 11.12
C LEU A 360 14.63 -23.27 12.37
N MET A 361 13.77 -23.70 13.30
CA MET A 361 14.18 -24.38 14.53
C MET A 361 14.62 -25.84 14.30
N THR A 362 14.20 -26.47 13.20
CA THR A 362 14.58 -27.86 12.86
C THR A 362 15.85 -27.96 12.02
N ARG A 363 16.34 -26.83 11.48
CA ARG A 363 17.60 -26.78 10.73
C ARG A 363 18.80 -27.08 11.65
N PRO A 364 19.91 -27.61 11.09
CA PRO A 364 21.11 -27.80 11.88
C PRO A 364 21.56 -26.46 12.49
N PRO A 365 22.17 -26.49 13.69
CA PRO A 365 22.59 -25.28 14.37
C PRO A 365 23.54 -24.46 13.48
N TRP A 366 23.31 -23.16 13.40
CA TRP A 366 24.27 -22.24 12.80
C TRP A 366 25.50 -22.23 13.70
N HIS A 367 26.71 -22.44 13.16
CA HIS A 367 27.95 -22.34 13.93
C HIS A 367 28.78 -21.14 13.47
N LEU A 368 28.84 -20.09 14.30
CA LEU A 368 29.80 -19.00 14.16
C LEU A 368 30.97 -19.26 15.10
N GLN A 369 32.16 -19.53 14.54
CA GLN A 369 33.36 -19.78 15.34
C GLN A 369 33.92 -18.47 15.87
N VAL A 370 33.40 -18.01 17.02
CA VAL A 370 33.82 -16.75 17.66
C VAL A 370 33.95 -16.93 19.16
N ASP A 371 35.04 -16.42 19.74
CA ASP A 371 35.20 -16.34 21.20
C ASP A 371 34.38 -15.16 21.77
N VAL A 372 33.17 -15.49 22.21
CA VAL A 372 32.20 -14.54 22.79
C VAL A 372 32.79 -13.73 23.95
N LYS A 373 33.66 -14.33 24.77
CA LYS A 373 34.24 -13.64 25.94
C LYS A 373 35.24 -12.58 25.52
N ARG A 374 36.04 -12.86 24.48
CA ARG A 374 36.95 -11.86 23.87
C ARG A 374 36.17 -10.69 23.27
N VAL A 375 35.06 -10.96 22.57
CA VAL A 375 34.21 -9.90 21.99
C VAL A 375 33.67 -8.97 23.08
N LEU A 376 33.11 -9.52 24.16
CA LEU A 376 32.57 -8.69 25.24
C LEU A 376 33.68 -7.93 26.00
N ALA A 377 34.83 -8.56 26.22
CA ALA A 377 36.00 -7.90 26.80
C ALA A 377 36.42 -6.65 26.02
N LEU A 378 36.51 -6.75 24.69
CA LEU A 378 36.82 -5.62 23.79
C LEU A 378 35.82 -4.46 23.92
N ILE A 379 34.52 -4.76 24.07
CA ILE A 379 33.49 -3.71 24.24
C ILE A 379 33.70 -2.94 25.55
N HIS A 380 34.08 -3.63 26.61
CA HIS A 380 34.29 -3.02 27.93
C HIS A 380 35.59 -2.20 27.99
N THR A 381 36.66 -2.62 27.30
CA THR A 381 37.92 -1.85 27.25
C THR A 381 37.79 -0.58 26.40
N THR A 382 37.14 -0.63 25.24
CA THR A 382 36.91 0.57 24.39
C THR A 382 36.02 1.61 25.08
N LYS A 383 35.07 1.18 25.92
CA LYS A 383 34.27 2.11 26.74
C LYS A 383 35.09 2.76 27.87
N ALA A 384 36.04 2.05 28.47
CA ALA A 384 36.89 2.58 29.53
C ALA A 384 37.88 3.63 29.00
N GLU A 385 38.43 3.42 27.80
CA GLU A 385 39.32 4.38 27.14
C GLU A 385 38.58 5.67 26.71
N ASN A 386 37.38 5.55 26.15
CA ASN A 386 36.55 6.73 25.80
C ASN A 386 36.02 7.49 27.02
N SER A 387 35.90 6.85 28.19
CA SER A 387 35.57 7.55 29.44
C SER A 387 36.74 8.28 30.07
N ARG A 388 37.98 7.98 29.64
CA ARG A 388 39.20 8.60 30.15
C ARG A 388 39.66 9.80 29.31
N SER A 389 39.08 9.99 28.12
CA SER A 389 39.38 11.10 27.20
C SER A 389 38.43 12.29 27.31
N ASP A 390 37.33 12.19 28.07
CA ASP A 390 36.33 13.27 28.23
C ASP A 390 36.54 14.16 29.47
N GLU A 391 37.54 13.87 30.32
CA GLU A 391 37.96 14.80 31.38
C GLU A 391 39.08 15.71 30.90
N THR A 392 38.76 16.63 30.00
CA THR A 392 39.35 17.98 29.99
C THR A 392 38.54 18.87 29.03
N LEU A 393 38.16 20.05 29.53
CA LEU A 393 37.49 21.18 28.84
C LEU A 393 35.96 21.26 28.94
N ASN A 394 35.43 21.66 30.09
CA ASN A 394 34.99 23.05 30.31
C ASN A 394 34.27 23.21 31.65
N GLY A 395 34.78 24.11 32.49
CA GLY A 395 34.07 24.62 33.65
C GLY A 395 33.16 25.78 33.27
N SER A 396 31.94 25.77 33.79
CA SER A 396 31.37 26.92 34.49
C SER A 396 30.13 26.50 35.27
N GLN A 397 30.30 26.48 36.60
CA GLN A 397 29.35 26.92 37.63
C GLN A 397 28.00 26.18 37.72
N TRP A 398 27.72 25.62 38.90
CA TRP A 398 26.62 26.02 39.80
C TRP A 398 26.91 25.48 41.21
N ASP A 399 26.97 26.41 42.17
CA ASP A 399 27.04 26.14 43.61
C ASP A 399 25.68 25.69 44.14
N GLU A 400 25.67 24.72 45.06
CA GLU A 400 25.06 24.88 46.39
C GLU A 400 25.49 23.73 47.34
N THR A 401 26.32 24.10 48.32
CA THR A 401 26.34 23.67 49.73
C THR A 401 26.12 22.19 50.11
N SER A 402 27.18 21.53 50.60
CA SER A 402 27.42 21.36 52.05
C SER A 402 28.52 20.33 52.38
N SER A 403 29.52 20.78 53.17
CA SER A 403 30.21 20.08 54.29
C SER A 403 31.03 18.80 53.99
N GLU A 404 32.25 18.54 54.47
CA GLU A 404 33.39 19.25 55.10
C GLU A 404 34.48 18.17 55.32
N ASN A 405 35.77 18.58 55.34
CA ASN A 405 36.97 17.88 55.89
C ASN A 405 37.61 16.75 55.05
N CYS A 406 38.94 16.64 54.86
CA CYS A 406 40.10 17.42 55.31
C CYS A 406 41.36 16.99 54.48
N VAL A 407 42.04 17.96 53.86
CA VAL A 407 43.46 18.36 54.05
C VAL A 407 44.64 17.44 53.67
N ASP A 408 45.57 18.12 52.95
CA ASP A 408 47.02 17.98 52.77
C ASP A 408 47.60 16.92 51.81
N VAL A 409 48.65 17.13 51.00
CA VAL A 409 49.46 18.25 50.44
C VAL A 409 50.80 17.60 49.99
N LEU A 410 51.27 17.94 48.78
CA LEU A 410 52.65 17.91 48.23
C LEU A 410 52.87 17.08 46.96
N ASP A 411 52.92 17.83 45.85
CA ASP A 411 53.80 17.71 44.67
C ASP A 411 55.31 17.84 45.10
N PRO A 412 56.37 17.67 44.26
CA PRO A 412 56.36 17.69 42.78
C PRO A 412 57.42 16.79 42.05
N GLN A 413 57.47 16.95 40.72
CA GLN A 413 58.65 16.80 39.82
C GLN A 413 59.06 15.37 39.39
N ASP A 414 59.53 15.06 38.18
CA ASP A 414 60.03 15.83 37.02
C ASP A 414 60.09 14.92 35.76
N GLY A 415 59.97 15.54 34.58
CA GLY A 415 60.80 15.32 33.38
C GLY A 415 60.93 13.93 32.72
N GLY A 416 60.54 13.82 31.44
CA GLY A 416 61.18 12.88 30.52
C GLY A 416 60.37 12.51 29.29
N ASP A 417 60.71 13.15 28.16
CA ASP A 417 60.16 12.96 26.82
C ASP A 417 60.13 11.50 26.29
N HIS A 418 59.04 11.27 25.57
CA HIS A 418 58.78 10.37 24.46
C HIS A 418 59.97 9.62 23.82
N VAL A 419 59.87 8.28 23.76
CA VAL A 419 60.25 7.50 22.57
C VAL A 419 59.21 6.40 22.34
N TRP A 420 58.60 6.45 21.16
CA TRP A 420 57.70 5.45 20.61
C TRP A 420 58.51 4.19 20.27
N ASN A 421 58.03 3.02 20.67
CA ASN A 421 58.46 1.79 20.06
C ASN A 421 57.22 0.93 19.80
N ASP A 422 56.90 0.81 18.51
CA ASP A 422 56.06 -0.24 17.95
C ASP A 422 56.64 -1.58 18.37
N GLY A 423 55.88 -2.32 19.14
CA GLY A 423 56.26 -3.61 19.69
C GLY A 423 55.00 -4.35 20.03
N GLU A 424 54.62 -5.25 19.13
CA GLU A 424 53.61 -6.27 19.25
C GLU A 424 53.54 -6.82 20.68
N ASN A 425 52.50 -6.41 21.41
CA ASN A 425 52.07 -7.14 22.60
C ASN A 425 50.68 -7.69 22.28
N GLU A 426 50.63 -8.98 21.99
CA GLU A 426 49.51 -9.83 22.39
C GLU A 426 49.27 -9.58 23.89
N VAL A 427 48.50 -8.54 24.20
CA VAL A 427 47.99 -8.38 25.55
C VAL A 427 46.99 -9.51 25.72
N ASN A 428 47.46 -10.57 26.37
CA ASN A 428 46.63 -11.62 26.92
C ASN A 428 45.75 -10.96 27.98
N VAL A 429 44.63 -10.40 27.53
CA VAL A 429 43.64 -9.76 28.38
C VAL A 429 42.91 -10.88 29.12
N GLU A 430 43.54 -11.41 30.18
CA GLU A 430 42.87 -12.18 31.22
C GLU A 430 41.97 -11.20 32.02
N ILE A 431 40.91 -10.70 31.38
CA ILE A 431 39.77 -10.16 32.12
C ILE A 431 39.11 -11.36 32.78
N SER A 432 39.16 -11.38 34.11
CA SER A 432 38.48 -12.41 34.88
C SER A 432 37.02 -12.48 34.42
N ALA A 433 36.56 -13.68 34.08
CA ALA A 433 35.19 -13.95 33.64
C ALA A 433 34.10 -13.52 34.66
N ALA A 434 34.50 -13.04 35.84
CA ALA A 434 33.66 -12.56 36.92
C ALA A 434 33.03 -11.17 36.66
N GLN A 435 33.50 -10.41 35.66
CA GLN A 435 33.06 -9.02 35.42
C GLN A 435 32.14 -8.84 34.20
N LEU A 436 31.92 -9.88 33.41
CA LEU A 436 31.05 -9.85 32.23
C LEU A 436 29.59 -10.12 32.59
N ASP A 437 28.69 -9.38 31.96
CA ASP A 437 27.24 -9.57 32.13
C ASP A 437 26.84 -10.96 31.58
N ARG A 438 26.39 -11.85 32.47
CA ARG A 438 26.00 -13.23 32.12
C ARG A 438 24.88 -13.29 31.09
N GLY A 439 23.97 -12.32 31.08
CA GLY A 439 22.89 -12.24 30.11
C GLY A 439 23.39 -11.87 28.71
N GLN A 440 24.40 -10.99 28.62
CA GLN A 440 25.04 -10.65 27.35
C GLN A 440 25.88 -11.81 26.81
N VAL A 441 26.60 -12.53 27.66
CA VAL A 441 27.34 -13.75 27.29
C VAL A 441 26.38 -14.79 26.70
N ALA A 442 25.32 -15.14 27.43
CA ALA A 442 24.34 -16.12 26.97
C ALA A 442 23.65 -15.69 25.66
N ALA A 443 23.35 -14.39 25.50
CA ALA A 443 22.75 -13.87 24.28
C ALA A 443 23.67 -14.06 23.06
N LEU A 444 24.95 -13.75 23.18
CA LEU A 444 25.91 -13.93 22.07
C LEU A 444 26.22 -15.41 21.79
N GLU A 445 26.33 -16.25 22.83
CA GLU A 445 26.46 -17.70 22.66
C GLU A 445 25.25 -18.29 21.89
N MET A 446 24.04 -17.81 22.19
CA MET A 446 22.84 -18.21 21.45
C MET A 446 22.87 -17.73 20.00
N VAL A 447 23.29 -16.49 19.73
CA VAL A 447 23.45 -15.97 18.35
C VAL A 447 24.45 -16.80 17.55
N CYS A 448 25.56 -17.22 18.17
CA CYS A 448 26.59 -18.01 17.48
C CYS A 448 26.19 -19.47 17.22
N SER A 449 25.15 -19.97 17.89
CA SER A 449 24.78 -21.40 17.90
C SER A 449 23.40 -21.69 17.27
N ASN A 450 22.59 -20.67 16.98
CA ASN A 450 21.20 -20.86 16.53
C ASN A 450 20.89 -20.01 15.30
N ALA A 451 20.13 -20.57 14.36
CA ALA A 451 19.70 -19.86 13.16
C ALA A 451 18.72 -18.70 13.45
N VAL A 452 17.95 -18.80 14.54
CA VAL A 452 17.03 -17.76 15.00
C VAL A 452 17.23 -17.54 16.49
N THR A 453 17.51 -16.29 16.87
CA THR A 453 17.66 -15.90 18.28
C THR A 453 16.83 -14.66 18.55
N VAL A 454 16.04 -14.68 19.64
CA VAL A 454 15.26 -13.52 20.10
C VAL A 454 15.90 -12.95 21.37
N ILE A 455 16.37 -11.71 21.30
CA ILE A 455 16.97 -11.01 22.44
C ILE A 455 15.99 -9.95 22.95
N SER A 456 15.46 -10.16 24.15
CA SER A 456 14.58 -9.19 24.82
C SER A 456 15.32 -8.49 25.97
N GLY A 457 14.91 -7.27 26.29
CA GLY A 457 15.49 -6.51 27.40
C GLY A 457 15.07 -5.05 27.40
N LYS A 458 15.15 -4.38 28.54
CA LYS A 458 14.78 -2.96 28.70
C LYS A 458 15.66 -2.04 27.83
N GLY A 459 15.23 -0.78 27.68
CA GLY A 459 16.06 0.26 27.09
C GLY A 459 17.37 0.43 27.86
N GLY A 460 18.49 0.61 27.17
CA GLY A 460 19.80 0.82 27.80
C GLY A 460 20.62 -0.45 28.09
N CYS A 461 20.06 -1.66 27.96
CA CYS A 461 20.80 -2.91 28.24
C CYS A 461 21.88 -3.31 27.20
N GLY A 462 22.20 -2.43 26.23
CA GLY A 462 23.28 -2.68 25.25
C GLY A 462 23.01 -3.74 24.17
N LYS A 463 21.77 -4.25 24.03
CA LYS A 463 21.39 -5.32 23.07
C LYS A 463 21.96 -5.12 21.65
N THR A 464 21.70 -3.96 21.06
CA THR A 464 22.17 -3.64 19.71
C THR A 464 23.69 -3.55 19.65
N THR A 465 24.32 -3.01 20.70
CA THR A 465 25.78 -2.83 20.78
C THR A 465 26.50 -4.17 20.79
N ILE A 466 26.06 -5.13 21.61
CA ILE A 466 26.71 -6.44 21.69
C ILE A 466 26.59 -7.24 20.38
N VAL A 467 25.42 -7.23 19.74
CA VAL A 467 25.20 -7.94 18.47
C VAL A 467 26.03 -7.31 17.35
N SER A 468 26.10 -5.98 17.31
CA SER A 468 26.86 -5.30 16.25
C SER A 468 28.36 -5.46 16.41
N HIS A 469 28.88 -5.44 17.65
CA HIS A 469 30.28 -5.71 17.90
C HIS A 469 30.67 -7.15 17.58
N LEU A 470 29.79 -8.12 17.82
CA LEU A 470 30.01 -9.51 17.40
C LEU A 470 30.25 -9.58 15.89
N PHE A 471 29.33 -9.05 15.08
CA PHE A 471 29.47 -9.10 13.62
C PHE A 471 30.64 -8.28 13.09
N LYS A 472 30.97 -7.12 13.69
CA LYS A 472 32.20 -6.38 13.35
C LYS A 472 33.46 -7.18 13.63
N HIS A 473 33.51 -7.84 14.78
CA HIS A 473 34.65 -8.66 15.14
C HIS A 473 34.82 -9.83 14.16
N MET A 474 33.71 -10.38 13.66
CA MET A 474 33.73 -11.42 12.65
C MET A 474 34.25 -10.92 11.29
N GLU A 475 33.77 -9.78 10.79
CA GLU A 475 34.31 -9.19 9.56
C GLU A 475 35.83 -8.92 9.68
N GLN A 476 36.27 -8.44 10.85
CA GLN A 476 37.70 -8.22 11.12
C GLN A 476 38.51 -9.52 11.20
N LEU A 477 37.93 -10.61 11.71
CA LEU A 477 38.59 -11.92 11.73
C LEU A 477 38.74 -12.47 10.31
N GLU A 478 37.69 -12.37 9.48
CA GLU A 478 37.76 -12.76 8.06
C GLU A 478 38.82 -11.95 7.30
N GLU A 479 38.86 -10.62 7.47
CA GLU A 479 39.88 -9.76 6.84
C GLU A 479 41.29 -10.15 7.28
N LYS A 480 41.49 -10.45 8.56
CA LYS A 480 42.79 -10.89 9.10
C LYS A 480 43.19 -12.27 8.59
N GLU A 481 42.25 -13.20 8.47
CA GLU A 481 42.52 -14.53 7.92
C GLU A 481 42.88 -14.46 6.44
N VAL A 482 42.15 -13.66 5.64
CA VAL A 482 42.49 -13.44 4.23
C VAL A 482 43.87 -12.79 4.10
N LYS A 483 44.16 -11.76 4.91
CA LYS A 483 45.46 -11.11 4.90
C LYS A 483 46.59 -12.07 5.29
N LYS A 484 46.39 -12.88 6.32
CA LYS A 484 47.35 -13.89 6.76
C LYS A 484 47.54 -14.99 5.70
N ALA A 485 46.47 -15.44 5.05
CA ALA A 485 46.59 -16.40 3.95
C ALA A 485 47.36 -15.81 2.75
N CYS A 486 47.19 -14.52 2.45
CA CYS A 486 48.01 -13.81 1.46
C CYS A 486 49.48 -13.72 1.91
N GLU A 487 49.75 -13.36 3.17
CA GLU A 487 51.11 -13.26 3.72
C GLU A 487 51.82 -14.64 3.77
N ASP A 488 51.12 -15.70 4.16
CA ASP A 488 51.63 -17.08 4.18
C ASP A 488 51.93 -17.57 2.74
N PHE A 489 51.09 -17.19 1.77
CA PHE A 489 51.31 -17.49 0.35
C PHE A 489 52.52 -16.74 -0.24
N GLU A 490 52.73 -15.49 0.17
CA GLU A 490 53.90 -14.69 -0.24
C GLU A 490 55.22 -15.18 0.38
N GLN A 491 55.17 -15.85 1.54
CA GLN A 491 56.34 -16.41 2.22
C GLN A 491 56.76 -17.81 1.75
N ASP A 492 55.92 -18.49 0.95
CA ASP A 492 56.21 -19.84 0.48
C ASP A 492 57.23 -19.80 -0.68
N GLN A 493 58.47 -20.28 -0.46
CA GLN A 493 59.60 -20.14 -1.40
C GLN A 493 59.52 -21.00 -2.70
N ASN A 494 58.36 -21.57 -3.05
CA ASN A 494 58.16 -22.39 -4.25
C ASN A 494 56.98 -21.90 -5.12
N VAL A 495 56.88 -20.59 -5.36
CA VAL A 495 55.88 -20.04 -6.30
C VAL A 495 56.42 -20.07 -7.74
N PRO A 496 55.77 -20.75 -8.71
CA PRO A 496 56.12 -20.63 -10.13
C PRO A 496 55.92 -19.19 -10.62
N GLU A 497 56.85 -18.68 -11.44
CA GLU A 497 56.88 -17.28 -11.95
C GLU A 497 55.60 -16.81 -12.67
N GLU A 498 54.69 -17.72 -13.03
CA GLU A 498 53.41 -17.40 -13.69
C GLU A 498 52.37 -16.74 -12.76
N TRP A 499 52.52 -16.81 -11.43
CA TRP A 499 51.51 -16.33 -10.47
C TRP A 499 51.75 -14.92 -9.92
N LEU A 500 52.89 -14.29 -10.24
CA LEU A 500 53.24 -12.92 -9.82
C LEU A 500 52.38 -11.83 -10.49
N THR A 501 51.45 -12.20 -11.39
CA THR A 501 50.55 -11.27 -12.09
C THR A 501 49.15 -11.16 -11.48
N PHE A 502 48.85 -11.89 -10.40
CA PHE A 502 47.59 -11.79 -9.67
C PHE A 502 47.60 -10.66 -8.63
N THR A 503 48.03 -9.46 -9.01
CA THR A 503 48.04 -8.31 -8.10
C THR A 503 46.81 -7.41 -8.35
N GLU A 504 46.13 -7.11 -7.25
CA GLU A 504 45.09 -6.09 -7.04
C GLU A 504 43.64 -6.33 -7.52
N GLN A 505 43.37 -7.05 -8.61
CA GLN A 505 41.97 -7.16 -9.10
C GLN A 505 41.16 -8.33 -8.52
N SER A 506 41.79 -9.38 -7.99
CA SER A 506 41.10 -10.56 -7.43
C SER A 506 40.65 -10.40 -5.98
N ILE A 507 41.26 -9.48 -5.21
CA ILE A 507 40.90 -9.22 -3.80
C ILE A 507 39.51 -8.58 -3.70
N LEU A 508 39.06 -7.86 -4.74
CA LEU A 508 37.75 -7.22 -4.80
C LEU A 508 36.57 -8.17 -5.07
N LYS A 509 36.84 -9.47 -5.33
CA LYS A 509 35.83 -10.50 -5.59
C LYS A 509 36.10 -11.81 -4.83
N ALA A 510 36.71 -11.75 -3.66
CA ALA A 510 36.58 -12.85 -2.72
C ALA A 510 35.12 -12.86 -2.23
N ASP A 511 34.39 -13.95 -2.46
CA ASP A 511 33.07 -14.16 -1.87
C ASP A 511 33.20 -14.02 -0.35
N LYS A 512 32.67 -12.94 0.22
CA LYS A 512 32.62 -12.77 1.67
C LYS A 512 31.88 -13.97 2.26
N ALA A 513 32.47 -14.60 3.27
CA ALA A 513 31.86 -15.79 3.89
C ALA A 513 30.56 -15.42 4.63
N ILE A 514 30.44 -14.17 5.10
CA ILE A 514 29.25 -13.68 5.82
C ILE A 514 28.87 -12.27 5.34
N GLU A 515 27.64 -12.12 4.85
CA GLU A 515 27.03 -10.82 4.54
C GLU A 515 26.00 -10.47 5.63
N VAL A 516 26.18 -9.34 6.30
CA VAL A 516 25.31 -8.91 7.41
C VAL A 516 24.37 -7.81 6.94
N LEU A 517 23.07 -8.10 6.98
CA LEU A 517 22.00 -7.14 6.65
C LEU A 517 21.22 -6.75 7.90
N LEU A 518 21.26 -5.47 8.28
CA LEU A 518 20.46 -4.95 9.38
C LEU A 518 19.12 -4.40 8.88
N THR A 519 18.04 -4.73 9.59
CA THR A 519 16.70 -4.25 9.26
C THR A 519 15.95 -3.73 10.47
N ALA A 520 15.00 -2.81 10.24
CA ALA A 520 14.07 -2.36 11.27
C ALA A 520 12.66 -2.09 10.70
N PRO A 521 11.61 -2.10 11.55
CA PRO A 521 10.25 -1.84 11.08
C PRO A 521 10.03 -0.42 10.54
N THR A 522 10.77 0.58 11.03
CA THR A 522 10.59 1.99 10.66
C THR A 522 11.89 2.64 10.20
N GLY A 523 11.79 3.68 9.35
CA GLY A 523 12.95 4.43 8.87
C GLY A 523 13.76 5.10 9.99
N LYS A 524 13.08 5.59 11.05
CA LYS A 524 13.76 6.16 12.24
C LYS A 524 14.58 5.09 12.97
N ALA A 525 14.02 3.89 13.17
CA ALA A 525 14.73 2.80 13.81
C ALA A 525 15.91 2.29 12.95
N ALA A 526 15.73 2.18 11.64
CA ALA A 526 16.80 1.81 10.71
C ALA A 526 17.92 2.87 10.71
N GLY A 527 17.57 4.16 10.73
CA GLY A 527 18.53 5.26 10.86
C GLY A 527 19.35 5.16 12.15
N LEU A 528 18.69 4.90 13.28
CA LEU A 528 19.37 4.70 14.57
C LEU A 528 20.27 3.47 14.59
N LEU A 529 19.87 2.37 13.94
CA LEU A 529 20.73 1.20 13.76
C LEU A 529 21.96 1.57 12.94
N ARG A 530 21.80 2.28 11.83
CA ARG A 530 22.95 2.71 11.00
C ARG A 530 23.93 3.57 11.79
N GLU A 531 23.44 4.54 12.56
CA GLU A 531 24.28 5.43 13.38
C GLU A 531 25.04 4.66 14.47
N LYS A 532 24.35 3.79 15.22
CA LYS A 532 24.96 3.08 16.35
C LYS A 532 25.89 1.96 15.94
N THR A 533 25.65 1.37 14.79
CA THR A 533 26.35 0.16 14.37
C THR A 533 27.36 0.44 13.26
N GLY A 534 27.23 1.51 12.49
CA GLY A 534 28.08 1.78 11.33
C GLY A 534 27.83 0.83 10.15
N PHE A 535 26.90 -0.12 10.26
CA PHE A 535 26.47 -1.00 9.17
C PHE A 535 25.36 -0.36 8.35
N ASN A 536 25.20 -0.83 7.11
CA ASN A 536 24.02 -0.52 6.31
C ASN A 536 22.78 -1.11 6.98
N ALA A 537 21.77 -0.28 7.18
CA ALA A 537 20.49 -0.66 7.78
C ALA A 537 19.33 -0.11 6.95
N TYR A 538 18.36 -0.99 6.68
CA TYR A 538 17.20 -0.73 5.83
C TYR A 538 15.90 -0.97 6.59
N THR A 539 14.77 -0.52 6.04
CA THR A 539 13.48 -0.91 6.58
C THR A 539 13.12 -2.33 6.15
N LEU A 540 12.30 -3.04 6.94
CA LEU A 540 11.76 -4.35 6.55
C LEU A 540 11.07 -4.28 5.18
N CYS A 541 10.31 -3.22 4.92
CA CYS A 541 9.64 -3.00 3.65
C CYS A 541 10.63 -2.87 2.48
N GLN A 542 11.73 -2.14 2.64
CA GLN A 542 12.75 -1.99 1.59
C GLN A 542 13.34 -3.35 1.22
N VAL A 543 13.75 -4.14 2.21
CA VAL A 543 14.38 -5.45 1.96
C VAL A 543 13.41 -6.42 1.28
N ILE A 544 12.14 -6.43 1.70
CA ILE A 544 11.14 -7.34 1.14
C ILE A 544 10.75 -6.89 -0.28
N LEU A 545 10.48 -5.60 -0.50
CA LEU A 545 10.06 -5.08 -1.81
C LEU A 545 11.19 -5.15 -2.84
N ASP A 546 12.43 -4.82 -2.47
CA ASP A 546 13.57 -4.89 -3.39
C ASP A 546 13.90 -6.34 -3.77
N LYS A 547 13.73 -7.31 -2.86
CA LYS A 547 13.88 -8.74 -3.18
C LYS A 547 12.74 -9.27 -4.06
N ILE A 548 11.52 -8.76 -3.91
CA ILE A 548 10.39 -9.10 -4.79
C ILE A 548 10.62 -8.55 -6.21
N VAL A 549 11.25 -7.37 -6.35
CA VAL A 549 11.62 -6.81 -7.65
C VAL A 549 12.75 -7.61 -8.32
N LEU A 550 13.69 -8.19 -7.55
CA LEU A 550 14.78 -9.02 -8.07
C LEU A 550 14.38 -10.45 -8.45
N LEU A 551 13.16 -10.90 -8.12
CA LEU A 551 12.60 -12.19 -8.51
C LEU A 551 11.69 -12.11 -9.75
N ASN A 552 11.56 -10.93 -10.36
CA ASN A 552 11.00 -10.71 -11.70
C ASN A 552 12.12 -10.34 -12.68
#